data_AF-A0A2M7R5I9-F1
#
_entry.id   AF-A0A2M7R5I9-F1
#
_cell.length_a   1.000
_cell.length_b   1.000
_cell.length_c   1.000
_cell.angle_alpha   90.00
_cell.angle_beta   90.00
_cell.angle_gamma   90.00
#
_symmetry.space_group_name_H-M   'P 1'
#
loop_
_entity.id
_entity.type
_entity.pdbx_description
1 polymer ?
#
loop_
_entity_poly.entity_id
_entity_poly.type
_entity_poly.pdbx_seq_one_letter_code
_entity_poly.pdbx_strand_id
1 'polypeptide(L)'
;MVRKNEIGNGYPLCKAVASDIESKRVIPLYCEAYSHSAYDVKSENDQIFKAIDTIFKHIGARGIHAIDRGGDRGVIFEKYLKRDKPIRFVIRLRDRDLIHRGKRRNCCVMAKVLPTPYESVLIIYDEGKEKRRKVQYNAVAVKLPHYDNKLYFVVVRGFGIKPMMLLTSCTVDIYKKESIWRIVEYYLARWKCDESYRYIKQCYNLEDIRVRSYISIRNIVVLVLAVSYFAAVYIGQGIKLKMLIERIFLVSKRFFGVPSFFNYAVADGIYNLLYPDKTALQGIKPNSIDDFQLRFKFG
;
A
#
# COMPACT_ATOMS: atom_id res chain seq x y z
N MET A 1 16.11 18.53 -4.68
CA MET A 1 16.85 17.93 -3.55
C MET A 1 16.14 18.27 -2.25
N VAL A 2 15.23 17.41 -1.78
CA VAL A 2 14.66 17.55 -0.43
C VAL A 2 15.54 16.70 0.49
N ARG A 3 16.20 17.34 1.46
CA ARG A 3 17.01 16.65 2.47
C ARG A 3 16.10 15.78 3.34
N LYS A 4 16.56 14.58 3.71
CA LYS A 4 15.91 13.74 4.72
C LYS A 4 15.72 14.58 6.00
N ASN A 5 14.46 14.83 6.39
CA ASN A 5 13.98 15.52 7.61
C ASN A 5 13.56 17.01 7.50
N GLU A 6 13.45 17.61 6.33
CA GLU A 6 12.74 18.89 6.17
C GLU A 6 11.30 18.65 5.68
N ILE A 7 10.31 19.29 6.34
CA ILE A 7 8.94 19.37 5.81
C ILE A 7 9.00 20.29 4.60
N GLY A 8 9.15 19.72 3.41
CA GLY A 8 9.07 20.46 2.16
C GLY A 8 7.64 20.92 1.89
N ASN A 9 7.48 22.09 1.28
CA ASN A 9 6.20 22.52 0.72
C ASN A 9 5.81 21.55 -0.41
N GLY A 10 4.69 20.85 -0.24
CA GLY A 10 4.25 19.83 -1.20
C GLY A 10 2.81 19.38 -0.97
N TYR A 11 2.32 18.54 -1.88
CA TYR A 11 0.95 18.02 -1.84
C TYR A 11 0.95 16.58 -1.33
N PRO A 12 0.15 16.27 -0.30
CA PRO A 12 -0.10 14.89 0.10
C PRO A 12 -0.64 14.02 -1.05
N LEU A 13 -0.22 12.75 -1.07
CA LEU A 13 -0.69 11.76 -2.04
C LEU A 13 -1.51 10.68 -1.31
N CYS A 14 -2.76 10.48 -1.73
CA CYS A 14 -3.56 9.33 -1.32
C CYS A 14 -3.38 8.21 -2.36
N LYS A 15 -2.86 7.06 -1.96
CA LYS A 15 -2.52 5.96 -2.87
C LYS A 15 -3.06 4.62 -2.37
N ALA A 16 -3.55 3.81 -3.30
CA ALA A 16 -3.91 2.41 -3.04
C ALA A 16 -3.35 1.49 -4.14
N VAL A 17 -2.96 0.29 -3.73
CA VAL A 17 -2.35 -0.72 -4.58
C VAL A 17 -2.92 -2.08 -4.18
N ALA A 18 -3.37 -2.86 -5.16
CA ALA A 18 -3.69 -4.26 -4.96
C ALA A 18 -2.44 -5.11 -5.08
N SER A 19 -2.31 -6.10 -4.21
CA SER A 19 -1.31 -7.14 -4.38
C SER A 19 -1.91 -8.49 -4.09
N ASP A 20 -1.54 -9.45 -4.92
CA ASP A 20 -1.65 -10.85 -4.58
C ASP A 20 -0.37 -11.27 -3.84
N ILE A 21 -0.55 -12.03 -2.75
CA ILE A 21 0.57 -12.57 -1.97
C ILE A 21 1.30 -13.64 -2.77
N GLU A 22 0.58 -14.42 -3.58
CA GLU A 22 1.10 -15.61 -4.25
C GLU A 22 1.78 -15.24 -5.57
N SER A 23 1.10 -14.53 -6.47
CA SER A 23 1.64 -14.18 -7.80
C SER A 23 2.66 -13.04 -7.81
N LYS A 24 3.04 -12.50 -6.63
CA LYS A 24 3.90 -11.30 -6.45
C LYS A 24 3.44 -10.08 -7.27
N ARG A 25 2.23 -10.09 -7.82
CA ARG A 25 1.70 -9.04 -8.69
C ARG A 25 1.31 -7.82 -7.85
N VAL A 26 1.62 -6.65 -8.38
CA VAL A 26 1.32 -5.34 -7.79
C VAL A 26 0.53 -4.56 -8.83
N ILE A 27 -0.68 -4.14 -8.49
CA ILE A 27 -1.61 -3.44 -9.39
C ILE A 27 -1.92 -2.09 -8.76
N PRO A 28 -1.46 -0.97 -9.35
CA PRO A 28 -1.89 0.36 -8.92
C PRO A 28 -3.41 0.48 -9.05
N LEU A 29 -4.10 0.93 -7.99
CA LEU A 29 -5.56 1.09 -8.01
C LEU A 29 -6.00 2.54 -7.94
N TYR A 30 -5.28 3.34 -7.16
CA TYR A 30 -5.66 4.73 -6.88
C TYR A 30 -4.41 5.55 -6.58
N CYS A 31 -4.38 6.79 -7.05
CA CYS A 31 -3.37 7.78 -6.72
C CYS A 31 -3.95 9.17 -6.96
N GLU A 32 -4.04 10.00 -5.92
CA GLU A 32 -4.55 11.36 -6.01
C GLU A 32 -3.67 12.32 -5.19
N ALA A 33 -3.31 13.45 -5.78
CA ALA A 33 -2.76 14.58 -5.04
C ALA A 33 -3.88 15.46 -4.49
N TYR A 34 -3.80 15.77 -3.21
CA TYR A 34 -4.75 16.67 -2.57
C TYR A 34 -4.03 17.81 -1.84
N SER A 35 -4.75 18.89 -1.57
CA SER A 35 -4.27 20.03 -0.78
C SER A 35 -5.21 20.27 0.39
N HIS A 36 -4.68 20.47 1.59
CA HIS A 36 -5.51 20.87 2.74
C HIS A 36 -6.15 22.26 2.57
N SER A 37 -5.63 23.09 1.66
CA SER A 37 -6.17 24.41 1.36
C SER A 37 -7.17 24.42 0.20
N ALA A 38 -7.44 23.27 -0.43
CA ALA A 38 -8.40 23.19 -1.52
C ALA A 38 -9.84 23.12 -0.99
N TYR A 39 -10.76 23.87 -1.60
CA TYR A 39 -12.15 23.98 -1.15
C TYR A 39 -12.91 22.64 -1.11
N ASP A 40 -12.56 21.70 -2.01
CA ASP A 40 -13.15 20.36 -2.08
C ASP A 40 -12.53 19.35 -1.09
N VAL A 41 -11.49 19.75 -0.35
CA VAL A 41 -10.76 18.88 0.59
C VAL A 41 -11.12 19.26 2.02
N LYS A 42 -11.98 18.45 2.63
CA LYS A 42 -12.43 18.65 4.01
C LYS A 42 -11.41 18.14 5.05
N SER A 43 -10.92 16.92 4.88
CA SER A 43 -9.97 16.29 5.79
C SER A 43 -9.19 15.15 5.13
N GLU A 44 -8.10 14.72 5.76
CA GLU A 44 -7.39 13.49 5.35
C GLU A 44 -8.30 12.25 5.44
N ASN A 45 -9.20 12.19 6.43
CA ASN A 45 -10.15 11.08 6.56
C ASN A 45 -11.10 11.01 5.35
N ASP A 46 -11.58 12.16 4.88
CA ASP A 46 -12.44 12.23 3.70
C ASP A 46 -11.71 11.78 2.44
N GLN A 47 -10.42 12.12 2.30
CA GLN A 47 -9.60 11.62 1.19
C GLN A 47 -9.40 10.11 1.24
N ILE A 48 -9.15 9.56 2.42
CA ILE A 48 -9.06 8.10 2.62
C ILE A 48 -10.41 7.43 2.26
N PHE A 49 -11.53 8.00 2.70
CA PHE A 49 -12.86 7.46 2.40
C PHE A 49 -13.20 7.54 0.92
N LYS A 50 -12.89 8.65 0.26
CA LYS A 50 -13.03 8.80 -1.19
C LYS A 50 -12.25 7.72 -1.95
N ALA A 51 -11.00 7.48 -1.57
CA ALA A 51 -10.20 6.41 -2.17
C ALA A 51 -10.82 5.03 -1.95
N ILE A 52 -11.23 4.72 -0.70
CA ILE A 52 -11.88 3.44 -0.36
C ILE A 52 -13.17 3.25 -1.16
N ASP A 53 -14.04 4.27 -1.20
CA ASP A 53 -15.34 4.20 -1.84
C ASP A 53 -15.21 4.09 -3.36
N THR A 54 -14.24 4.80 -3.96
CA THR A 54 -13.91 4.68 -5.38
C THR A 54 -13.48 3.25 -5.72
N ILE A 55 -12.58 2.67 -4.92
CA ILE A 55 -12.13 1.28 -5.13
C ILE A 55 -13.31 0.31 -4.98
N PHE A 56 -14.12 0.46 -3.93
CA PHE A 56 -15.26 -0.42 -3.66
C PHE A 56 -16.34 -0.33 -4.71
N LYS A 57 -16.55 0.84 -5.32
CA LYS A 57 -17.45 0.98 -6.47
C LYS A 57 -17.07 0.05 -7.62
N HIS A 58 -15.78 -0.20 -7.84
CA HIS A 58 -15.30 -1.02 -8.96
C HIS A 58 -15.05 -2.49 -8.60
N ILE A 59 -14.56 -2.78 -7.39
CA ILE A 59 -14.19 -4.15 -7.00
C ILE A 59 -14.99 -4.73 -5.83
N GLY A 60 -15.93 -3.97 -5.27
CA GLY A 60 -16.68 -4.34 -4.08
C GLY A 60 -15.78 -4.49 -2.85
N ALA A 61 -16.26 -5.27 -1.87
CA ALA A 61 -15.52 -5.60 -0.65
C ALA A 61 -14.48 -6.73 -0.82
N ARG A 62 -14.01 -6.98 -2.05
CA ARG A 62 -13.04 -8.03 -2.34
C ARG A 62 -11.65 -7.65 -1.83
N GLY A 63 -10.89 -8.67 -1.42
CA GLY A 63 -9.56 -8.49 -0.87
C GLY A 63 -9.54 -8.19 0.64
N ILE A 64 -8.37 -7.78 1.12
CA ILE A 64 -8.08 -7.45 2.53
C ILE A 64 -7.35 -6.11 2.55
N HIS A 65 -7.86 -5.15 3.31
CA HIS A 65 -7.27 -3.81 3.41
C HIS A 65 -6.15 -3.80 4.44
N ALA A 66 -4.90 -3.75 3.96
CA ALA A 66 -3.73 -3.60 4.83
C ALA A 66 -3.35 -2.11 4.95
N ILE A 67 -3.44 -1.55 6.16
CA ILE A 67 -3.12 -0.14 6.43
C ILE A 67 -2.12 -0.06 7.57
N ASP A 68 -1.17 0.88 7.47
CA ASP A 68 -0.18 1.11 8.50
C ASP A 68 -0.79 1.78 9.74
N ARG A 69 0.07 2.37 10.59
CA ARG A 69 -0.36 3.09 11.80
C ARG A 69 -1.26 4.28 11.52
N GLY A 70 -1.26 4.84 10.31
CA GLY A 70 -2.18 5.90 9.91
C GLY A 70 -3.65 5.43 9.87
N GLY A 71 -3.89 4.12 9.76
CA GLY A 71 -5.23 3.52 9.71
C GLY A 71 -5.89 3.28 11.07
N ASP A 72 -5.16 3.41 12.19
CA ASP A 72 -5.71 3.23 13.54
C ASP A 72 -6.56 4.44 13.95
N ARG A 73 -7.74 4.57 13.32
CA ARG A 73 -8.69 5.68 13.50
C ARG A 73 -10.09 5.14 13.75
N GLY A 74 -10.79 5.73 14.72
CA GLY A 74 -12.17 5.35 15.06
C GLY A 74 -13.10 5.37 13.84
N VAL A 75 -13.03 6.44 13.03
CA VAL A 75 -13.84 6.60 11.82
C VAL A 75 -13.59 5.52 10.75
N ILE A 76 -12.36 5.00 10.63
CA ILE A 76 -12.04 3.92 9.69
C ILE A 76 -12.63 2.60 10.20
N PHE A 77 -12.49 2.30 11.49
CA PHE A 77 -13.11 1.12 12.08
C PHE A 77 -14.63 1.17 11.97
N GLU A 78 -15.22 2.32 12.21
CA GLU A 78 -16.66 2.54 12.05
C GLU A 78 -17.10 2.19 10.63
N LYS A 79 -16.46 2.78 9.61
CA LYS A 79 -16.76 2.51 8.20
C LYS A 79 -16.60 1.02 7.87
N TYR A 80 -15.61 0.33 8.45
CA TYR A 80 -15.34 -1.09 8.16
C TYR A 80 -16.21 -2.08 8.91
N LEU A 81 -16.65 -1.75 10.13
CA LEU A 81 -17.31 -2.68 11.04
C LEU A 81 -18.82 -2.44 11.18
N LYS A 82 -19.31 -1.20 11.05
CA LYS A 82 -20.74 -0.88 11.08
C LYS A 82 -21.39 -1.13 9.72
N ARG A 83 -21.52 -2.41 9.37
CA ARG A 83 -22.14 -2.91 8.13
C ARG A 83 -22.49 -4.38 8.30
N ASP A 84 -23.45 -4.89 7.52
CA ASP A 84 -23.91 -6.28 7.62
C ASP A 84 -22.77 -7.30 7.46
N LYS A 85 -21.85 -7.02 6.51
CA LYS A 85 -20.64 -7.79 6.29
C LYS A 85 -19.41 -6.90 6.53
N PRO A 86 -18.70 -7.07 7.66
CA PRO A 86 -17.51 -6.30 7.95
C PRO A 86 -16.46 -6.39 6.83
N ILE A 87 -15.80 -5.28 6.55
CA ILE A 87 -14.65 -5.28 5.64
C ILE A 87 -13.50 -6.04 6.30
N ARG A 88 -12.86 -6.89 5.50
CA ARG A 88 -11.64 -7.60 5.91
C ARG A 88 -10.46 -6.65 5.87
N PHE A 89 -9.78 -6.49 7.00
CA PHE A 89 -8.63 -5.59 7.11
C PHE A 89 -7.52 -6.19 7.97
N VAL A 90 -6.32 -5.64 7.81
CA VAL A 90 -5.20 -5.77 8.76
C VAL A 90 -4.60 -4.38 8.98
N ILE A 91 -4.88 -3.80 10.14
CA ILE A 91 -4.44 -2.42 10.48
C ILE A 91 -3.39 -2.51 11.57
N ARG A 92 -2.25 -1.83 11.38
CA ARG A 92 -1.23 -1.73 12.43
C ARG A 92 -1.66 -0.72 13.48
N LEU A 93 -1.74 -1.16 14.72
CA LEU A 93 -2.14 -0.30 15.83
C LEU A 93 -1.01 0.64 16.28
N ARG A 94 -1.42 1.80 16.80
CA ARG A 94 -0.61 2.72 17.59
C ARG A 94 -0.81 2.39 19.06
N ASP A 95 -1.50 3.25 19.78
CA ASP A 95 -1.81 3.10 21.19
C ASP A 95 -3.33 3.19 21.34
N ARG A 96 -3.95 2.08 21.77
CA ARG A 96 -5.41 2.01 21.91
C ARG A 96 -5.82 0.91 22.88
N ASP A 97 -7.04 1.05 23.39
CA ASP A 97 -7.65 0.00 24.22
C ASP A 97 -8.40 -1.03 23.39
N LEU A 98 -8.24 -2.30 23.79
CA LEU A 98 -8.95 -3.45 23.26
C LEU A 98 -9.70 -4.15 24.40
N ILE A 99 -10.77 -4.85 24.08
CA ILE A 99 -11.46 -5.74 25.03
C ILE A 99 -10.93 -7.16 24.81
N HIS A 100 -10.26 -7.73 25.81
CA HIS A 100 -9.79 -9.10 25.79
C HIS A 100 -10.36 -9.85 26.99
N ARG A 101 -11.09 -10.95 26.73
CA ARG A 101 -11.79 -11.74 27.77
C ARG A 101 -12.65 -10.86 28.68
N GLY A 102 -13.42 -9.96 28.07
CA GLY A 102 -14.31 -9.01 28.76
C GLY A 102 -13.62 -7.83 29.46
N LYS A 103 -12.28 -7.80 29.55
CA LYS A 103 -11.54 -6.73 30.22
C LYS A 103 -10.94 -5.76 29.22
N ARG A 104 -11.12 -4.45 29.47
CA ARG A 104 -10.46 -3.38 28.73
C ARG A 104 -8.97 -3.37 29.08
N ARG A 105 -8.12 -3.42 28.06
CA ARG A 105 -6.66 -3.41 28.20
C ARG A 105 -6.02 -2.63 27.07
N ASN A 106 -4.97 -1.90 27.40
CA ASN A 106 -4.18 -1.19 26.42
C ASN A 106 -3.37 -2.17 25.54
N CYS A 107 -3.39 -1.98 24.22
CA CYS A 107 -2.75 -2.90 23.28
C CYS A 107 -1.22 -2.94 23.44
N CYS A 108 -0.58 -1.83 23.82
CA CYS A 108 0.86 -1.78 24.06
C CYS A 108 1.25 -2.65 25.26
N VAL A 109 0.45 -2.60 26.34
CA VAL A 109 0.64 -3.45 27.53
C VAL A 109 0.42 -4.92 27.17
N MET A 110 -0.65 -5.22 26.44
CA MET A 110 -0.93 -6.58 25.96
C MET A 110 0.22 -7.14 25.12
N ALA A 111 0.78 -6.35 24.19
CA ALA A 111 1.87 -6.79 23.31
C ALA A 111 3.17 -7.13 24.06
N LYS A 112 3.44 -6.45 25.18
CA LYS A 112 4.62 -6.73 26.02
C LYS A 112 4.51 -8.08 26.72
N VAL A 113 3.32 -8.42 27.23
CA VAL A 113 3.13 -9.62 28.06
C VAL A 113 2.64 -10.84 27.28
N LEU A 114 2.09 -10.67 26.07
CA LEU A 114 1.57 -11.78 25.28
C LEU A 114 2.72 -12.72 24.87
N PRO A 115 2.67 -14.02 25.24
CA PRO A 115 3.65 -14.99 24.76
C PRO A 115 3.58 -15.14 23.24
N THR A 116 4.75 -15.27 22.60
CA THR A 116 4.88 -15.48 21.15
C THR A 116 5.55 -16.82 20.85
N PRO A 117 4.80 -17.94 20.96
CA PRO A 117 5.38 -19.29 20.87
C PRO A 117 5.73 -19.69 19.43
N TYR A 118 5.10 -19.07 18.43
CA TYR A 118 5.33 -19.41 17.04
C TYR A 118 6.46 -18.57 16.45
N GLU A 119 7.23 -19.19 15.56
CA GLU A 119 8.39 -18.56 14.94
C GLU A 119 8.35 -18.73 13.41
N SER A 120 8.95 -17.76 12.71
CA SER A 120 9.18 -17.81 11.27
C SER A 120 10.48 -17.09 10.95
N VAL A 121 11.09 -17.42 9.82
CA VAL A 121 12.28 -16.75 9.32
C VAL A 121 11.91 -15.98 8.06
N LEU A 122 12.15 -14.67 8.10
CA LEU A 122 11.99 -13.79 6.96
C LEU A 122 13.33 -13.55 6.29
N ILE A 123 13.31 -13.55 4.97
CA ILE A 123 14.44 -13.17 4.14
C ILE A 123 14.17 -11.76 3.63
N ILE A 124 15.03 -10.82 4.05
CA ILE A 124 14.94 -9.40 3.71
C ILE A 124 16.16 -9.03 2.88
N TYR A 125 15.95 -8.34 1.77
CA TYR A 125 17.03 -7.74 0.99
C TYR A 125 17.17 -6.29 1.40
N ASP A 126 18.36 -5.94 1.85
CA ASP A 126 18.72 -4.61 2.32
C ASP A 126 20.06 -4.26 1.67
N GLU A 127 20.11 -3.20 0.85
CA GLU A 127 21.29 -2.79 0.08
C GLU A 127 21.92 -3.93 -0.74
N GLY A 128 21.08 -4.78 -1.36
CA GLY A 128 21.54 -5.92 -2.16
C GLY A 128 22.03 -7.13 -1.35
N LYS A 129 22.09 -7.04 -0.02
CA LYS A 129 22.48 -8.16 0.86
C LYS A 129 21.26 -8.87 1.43
N GLU A 130 21.31 -10.20 1.41
CA GLU A 130 20.30 -11.04 2.03
C GLU A 130 20.50 -11.09 3.55
N LYS A 131 19.51 -10.62 4.31
CA LYS A 131 19.48 -10.67 5.77
C LYS A 131 18.35 -11.60 6.21
N ARG A 132 18.70 -12.64 6.96
CA ARG A 132 17.73 -13.52 7.62
C ARG A 132 17.30 -12.88 8.94
N ARG A 133 15.99 -12.74 9.15
CA ARG A 133 15.40 -12.18 10.35
C ARG A 133 14.43 -13.17 10.96
N LYS A 134 14.75 -13.64 12.17
CA LYS A 134 13.84 -14.46 12.97
C LYS A 134 12.73 -13.57 13.53
N VAL A 135 11.49 -13.99 13.37
CA VAL A 135 10.32 -13.31 13.94
C VAL A 135 9.50 -14.27 14.76
N GLN A 136 8.97 -13.78 15.87
CA GLN A 136 8.09 -14.54 16.76
C GLN A 136 6.72 -13.89 16.77
N TYR A 137 5.65 -14.68 16.83
CA TYR A 137 4.30 -14.16 16.73
C TYR A 137 3.27 -14.97 17.49
N ASN A 138 2.13 -14.32 17.78
CA ASN A 138 0.92 -14.95 18.31
C ASN A 138 -0.30 -14.08 18.01
N ALA A 139 -1.49 -14.67 18.15
CA ALA A 139 -2.75 -13.97 18.05
C ALA A 139 -3.66 -14.28 19.24
N VAL A 140 -4.48 -13.31 19.62
CA VAL A 140 -5.57 -13.50 20.58
C VAL A 140 -6.84 -12.85 20.07
N ALA A 141 -7.99 -13.45 20.39
CA ALA A 141 -9.29 -12.84 20.11
C ALA A 141 -9.51 -11.60 20.99
N VAL A 142 -10.02 -10.54 20.38
CA VAL A 142 -10.32 -9.26 21.02
C VAL A 142 -11.58 -8.63 20.40
N LYS A 143 -12.07 -7.56 21.02
CA LYS A 143 -13.01 -6.61 20.41
C LYS A 143 -12.46 -5.19 20.52
N LEU A 144 -12.97 -4.29 19.68
CA LEU A 144 -12.85 -2.86 19.92
C LEU A 144 -13.88 -2.44 21.00
N PRO A 145 -13.57 -1.48 21.88
CA PRO A 145 -14.58 -0.91 22.77
C PRO A 145 -15.76 -0.35 21.95
N HIS A 146 -16.99 -0.67 22.36
CA HIS A 146 -18.24 -0.28 21.66
C HIS A 146 -18.53 -1.02 20.34
N TYR A 147 -17.81 -2.10 20.04
CA TYR A 147 -18.08 -2.95 18.88
C TYR A 147 -18.25 -4.40 19.32
N ASP A 148 -19.22 -5.09 18.72
CA ASP A 148 -19.45 -6.51 18.99
C ASP A 148 -18.71 -7.47 18.05
N ASN A 149 -18.14 -6.93 16.97
CA ASN A 149 -17.39 -7.71 16.00
C ASN A 149 -16.22 -8.43 16.69
N LYS A 150 -16.15 -9.76 16.51
CA LYS A 150 -14.98 -10.54 16.90
C LYS A 150 -13.80 -10.17 16.00
N LEU A 151 -12.72 -9.72 16.62
CA LEU A 151 -11.47 -9.35 15.94
C LEU A 151 -10.32 -10.16 16.53
N TYR A 152 -9.15 -10.05 15.90
CA TYR A 152 -7.94 -10.69 16.36
C TYR A 152 -6.81 -9.68 16.47
N PHE A 153 -6.14 -9.71 17.62
CA PHE A 153 -4.95 -8.94 17.92
C PHE A 153 -3.73 -9.83 17.71
N VAL A 154 -2.92 -9.51 16.71
CA VAL A 154 -1.70 -10.24 16.36
C VAL A 154 -0.49 -9.42 16.79
N VAL A 155 0.40 -10.06 17.54
CA VAL A 155 1.66 -9.48 18.01
C VAL A 155 2.81 -10.16 17.28
N VAL A 156 3.72 -9.36 16.73
CA VAL A 156 4.93 -9.85 16.04
C VAL A 156 6.17 -9.17 16.61
N ARG A 157 7.15 -9.96 17.02
CA ARG A 157 8.46 -9.54 17.55
C ARG A 157 9.56 -9.86 16.54
N GLY A 158 10.67 -9.12 16.61
CA GLY A 158 11.85 -9.32 15.75
C GLY A 158 12.02 -8.31 14.62
N PHE A 159 11.06 -7.41 14.38
CA PHE A 159 11.18 -6.31 13.41
C PHE A 159 11.83 -5.03 13.95
N GLY A 160 12.12 -4.98 15.25
CA GLY A 160 12.65 -3.83 15.96
C GLY A 160 12.39 -3.96 17.46
N ILE A 161 12.67 -2.89 18.22
CA ILE A 161 12.53 -2.88 19.69
C ILE A 161 11.06 -3.02 20.11
N LYS A 162 10.17 -2.27 19.46
CA LYS A 162 8.72 -2.29 19.76
C LYS A 162 8.05 -3.41 18.94
N PRO A 163 7.25 -4.30 19.56
CA PRO A 163 6.46 -5.28 18.82
C PRO A 163 5.55 -4.61 17.78
N MET A 164 5.39 -5.27 16.64
CA MET A 164 4.36 -4.93 15.67
C MET A 164 3.03 -5.44 16.19
N MET A 165 2.05 -4.55 16.26
CA MET A 165 0.71 -4.80 16.77
C MET A 165 -0.26 -4.67 15.61
N LEU A 166 -0.95 -5.75 15.25
CA LEU A 166 -1.90 -5.77 14.15
C LEU A 166 -3.29 -6.11 14.68
N LEU A 167 -4.30 -5.41 14.19
CA LEU A 167 -5.69 -5.75 14.41
C LEU A 167 -6.30 -6.20 13.08
N THR A 168 -7.03 -7.30 13.10
CA THR A 168 -7.68 -7.84 11.92
C THR A 168 -9.12 -8.27 12.19
N SER A 169 -9.98 -8.05 11.20
CA SER A 169 -11.32 -8.63 11.10
C SER A 169 -11.34 -9.97 10.34
N CYS A 170 -10.20 -10.39 9.78
CA CYS A 170 -10.08 -11.70 9.17
C CYS A 170 -10.26 -12.79 10.23
N THR A 171 -10.84 -13.92 9.84
CA THR A 171 -10.91 -15.11 10.68
C THR A 171 -9.50 -15.66 10.91
N VAL A 172 -9.16 -15.93 12.18
CA VAL A 172 -7.87 -16.51 12.56
C VAL A 172 -8.11 -17.74 13.43
N ASP A 173 -7.52 -18.85 13.03
CA ASP A 173 -7.35 -20.03 13.89
C ASP A 173 -6.11 -19.81 14.75
N ILE A 174 -6.33 -19.37 15.99
CA ILE A 174 -5.25 -18.98 16.91
C ILE A 174 -4.38 -20.15 17.38
N TYR A 175 -4.78 -21.40 17.09
CA TYR A 175 -4.03 -22.59 17.43
C TYR A 175 -3.15 -23.08 16.27
N LYS A 176 -3.34 -22.54 15.06
CA LYS A 176 -2.55 -22.88 13.87
C LYS A 176 -1.59 -21.75 13.52
N LYS A 177 -0.29 -22.03 13.62
CA LYS A 177 0.78 -21.05 13.34
C LYS A 177 0.66 -20.45 11.92
N GLU A 178 0.29 -21.25 10.93
CA GLU A 178 0.11 -20.83 9.53
C GLU A 178 -1.04 -19.82 9.39
N SER A 179 -2.13 -20.00 10.13
CA SER A 179 -3.29 -19.10 10.10
C SER A 179 -2.92 -17.71 10.63
N ILE A 180 -2.17 -17.66 11.73
CA ILE A 180 -1.67 -16.40 12.31
C ILE A 180 -0.64 -15.77 11.37
N TRP A 181 0.29 -16.58 10.86
CA TRP A 181 1.33 -16.11 9.95
C TRP A 181 0.72 -15.45 8.71
N ARG A 182 -0.35 -16.01 8.15
CA ARG A 182 -1.04 -15.45 6.99
C ARG A 182 -1.53 -14.02 7.21
N ILE A 183 -1.95 -13.66 8.44
CA ILE A 183 -2.28 -12.27 8.80
C ILE A 183 -1.06 -11.36 8.73
N VAL A 184 0.09 -11.86 9.21
CA VAL A 184 1.37 -11.16 9.08
C VAL A 184 1.69 -10.96 7.60
N GLU A 185 1.54 -11.98 6.75
CA GLU A 185 1.78 -11.87 5.30
C GLU A 185 0.88 -10.82 4.63
N TYR A 186 -0.42 -10.76 4.98
CA TYR A 186 -1.33 -9.71 4.49
C TYR A 186 -0.81 -8.32 4.85
N TYR A 187 -0.32 -8.13 6.07
CA TYR A 187 0.26 -6.84 6.47
C TYR A 187 1.60 -6.55 5.79
N LEU A 188 2.48 -7.54 5.65
CA LEU A 188 3.77 -7.36 4.97
C LEU A 188 3.60 -7.06 3.48
N ALA A 189 2.55 -7.57 2.84
CA ALA A 189 2.21 -7.21 1.46
C ALA A 189 1.96 -5.71 1.29
N ARG A 190 1.57 -4.98 2.34
CA ARG A 190 1.47 -3.52 2.36
C ARG A 190 2.78 -2.83 1.98
N TRP A 191 3.94 -3.41 2.31
CA TRP A 191 5.25 -2.85 1.93
C TRP A 191 5.43 -2.76 0.41
N LYS A 192 4.70 -3.57 -0.38
CA LYS A 192 4.69 -3.43 -1.85
C LYS A 192 4.07 -2.09 -2.29
N CYS A 193 3.18 -1.50 -1.49
CA CYS A 193 2.67 -0.15 -1.74
C CYS A 193 3.78 0.90 -1.58
N ASP A 194 4.55 0.81 -0.49
CA ASP A 194 5.70 1.69 -0.22
C ASP A 194 6.76 1.56 -1.33
N GLU A 195 7.03 0.33 -1.78
CA GLU A 195 7.97 0.05 -2.87
C GLU A 195 7.47 0.61 -4.21
N SER A 196 6.20 0.36 -4.54
CA SER A 196 5.56 0.94 -5.73
C SER A 196 5.60 2.48 -5.69
N TYR A 197 5.52 3.08 -4.50
CA TYR A 197 5.61 4.52 -4.33
C TYR A 197 7.03 5.04 -4.55
N ARG A 198 8.04 4.36 -4.00
CA ARG A 198 9.46 4.68 -4.23
C ARG A 198 9.81 4.58 -5.72
N TYR A 199 9.37 3.51 -6.37
CA TYR A 199 9.49 3.33 -7.81
C TYR A 199 8.89 4.50 -8.59
N ILE A 200 7.64 4.87 -8.29
CA ILE A 200 6.98 5.97 -8.99
C ILE A 200 7.75 7.28 -8.82
N LYS A 201 8.20 7.59 -7.60
CA LYS A 201 8.94 8.82 -7.32
C LYS A 201 10.28 8.88 -8.05
N GLN A 202 11.00 7.76 -8.10
CA GLN A 202 12.33 7.70 -8.69
C GLN A 202 12.31 7.60 -10.22
N CYS A 203 11.49 6.72 -10.79
CA CYS A 203 11.49 6.48 -12.24
C CYS A 203 10.80 7.59 -13.03
N TYR A 204 9.77 8.22 -12.46
CA TYR A 204 9.01 9.29 -13.13
C TYR A 204 9.36 10.68 -12.62
N ASN A 205 10.37 10.80 -11.76
CA ASN A 205 10.79 12.06 -11.14
C ASN A 205 9.60 12.88 -10.60
N LEU A 206 8.65 12.22 -9.93
CA LEU A 206 7.39 12.84 -9.51
C LEU A 206 7.61 14.03 -8.55
N GLU A 207 8.72 14.02 -7.81
CA GLU A 207 9.11 15.11 -6.92
C GLU A 207 9.78 16.30 -7.64
N ASP A 208 10.09 16.15 -8.94
CA ASP A 208 10.80 17.15 -9.74
C ASP A 208 9.99 17.70 -10.92
N ILE A 209 8.67 17.46 -10.94
CA ILE A 209 7.80 17.99 -11.98
C ILE A 209 7.72 19.53 -11.88
N ARG A 210 7.76 20.21 -13.02
CA ARG A 210 7.61 21.67 -13.13
C ARG A 210 6.28 22.03 -13.79
N VAL A 211 5.23 22.10 -12.98
CA VAL A 211 3.90 22.58 -13.41
C VAL A 211 3.47 23.78 -12.56
N ARG A 212 2.67 24.68 -13.14
CA ARG A 212 2.35 25.98 -12.55
C ARG A 212 0.99 26.07 -11.85
N SER A 213 0.22 24.97 -11.79
CA SER A 213 -1.09 24.97 -11.12
C SER A 213 -1.35 23.67 -10.36
N TYR A 214 -2.16 23.75 -9.31
CA TYR A 214 -2.60 22.57 -8.54
C TYR A 214 -3.35 21.55 -9.41
N ILE A 215 -4.19 22.02 -10.34
CA ILE A 215 -4.89 21.15 -11.30
C ILE A 215 -3.88 20.39 -12.18
N SER A 216 -2.83 21.06 -12.66
CA SER A 216 -1.78 20.42 -13.43
C SER A 216 -1.04 19.35 -12.61
N ILE A 217 -0.77 19.60 -11.32
CA ILE A 217 -0.16 18.61 -10.41
C ILE A 217 -1.05 17.37 -10.30
N ARG A 218 -2.34 17.56 -10.05
CA ARG A 218 -3.33 16.49 -9.99
C ARG A 218 -3.36 15.66 -11.27
N ASN A 219 -3.36 16.32 -12.43
CA ASN A 219 -3.39 15.63 -13.71
C ASN A 219 -2.14 14.79 -13.96
N ILE A 220 -0.96 15.32 -13.66
CA ILE A 220 0.28 14.53 -13.82
C ILE A 220 0.27 13.30 -12.93
N VAL A 221 -0.24 13.41 -11.69
CA VAL A 221 -0.36 12.25 -10.79
C VAL A 221 -1.29 11.17 -11.38
N VAL A 222 -2.39 11.57 -12.03
CA VAL A 222 -3.29 10.62 -12.73
C VAL A 222 -2.61 9.98 -13.93
N LEU A 223 -1.88 10.75 -14.74
CA LEU A 223 -1.13 10.21 -15.87
C LEU A 223 -0.05 9.22 -15.41
N VAL A 224 0.67 9.55 -14.34
CA VAL A 224 1.65 8.64 -13.72
C VAL A 224 0.98 7.37 -13.20
N LEU A 225 -0.22 7.47 -12.61
CA LEU A 225 -1.00 6.28 -12.25
C LEU A 225 -1.33 5.43 -13.48
N ALA A 226 -1.82 6.04 -14.56
CA ALA A 226 -2.17 5.33 -15.79
C ALA A 226 -0.96 4.64 -16.42
N VAL A 227 0.18 5.32 -16.52
CA VAL A 227 1.44 4.75 -17.04
C VAL A 227 1.94 3.63 -16.13
N SER A 228 1.89 3.82 -14.81
CA SER A 228 2.29 2.78 -13.85
C SER A 228 1.40 1.54 -13.93
N TYR A 229 0.09 1.72 -14.16
CA TYR A 229 -0.83 0.62 -14.41
C TYR A 229 -0.48 -0.08 -15.71
N PHE A 230 -0.27 0.67 -16.80
CA PHE A 230 0.11 0.13 -18.09
C PHE A 230 1.38 -0.74 -18.01
N ALA A 231 2.42 -0.23 -17.37
CA ALA A 231 3.67 -0.95 -17.15
C ALA A 231 3.46 -2.22 -16.28
N ALA A 232 2.78 -2.10 -15.15
CA ALA A 232 2.62 -3.20 -14.20
C ALA A 232 1.64 -4.29 -14.68
N VAL A 233 0.63 -3.92 -15.46
CA VAL A 233 -0.46 -4.81 -15.89
C VAL A 233 -0.26 -5.28 -17.31
N TYR A 234 -0.17 -4.38 -18.30
CA TYR A 234 -0.17 -4.78 -19.71
C TYR A 234 1.21 -5.27 -20.16
N ILE A 235 2.26 -4.48 -19.92
CA ILE A 235 3.64 -4.91 -20.23
C ILE A 235 4.04 -6.05 -19.29
N GLY A 236 3.70 -5.92 -18.00
CA GLY A 236 3.92 -6.92 -16.96
C GLY A 236 3.36 -8.31 -17.28
N GLN A 237 2.21 -8.39 -17.95
CA GLN A 237 1.59 -9.66 -18.33
C GLN A 237 2.32 -10.33 -19.51
N GLY A 238 2.67 -9.57 -20.55
CA GLY A 238 3.33 -10.11 -21.75
C GLY A 238 4.77 -10.58 -21.50
N ILE A 239 5.54 -9.83 -20.70
CA ILE A 239 6.95 -10.15 -20.41
C ILE A 239 7.06 -11.27 -19.35
N LYS A 240 6.14 -11.35 -18.38
CA LYS A 240 6.16 -12.42 -17.38
C LYS A 240 6.04 -13.81 -18.01
N LEU A 241 5.30 -13.99 -19.11
CA LEU A 241 5.20 -15.28 -19.79
C LEU A 241 6.55 -15.70 -20.39
N LYS A 242 7.33 -14.74 -20.92
CA LYS A 242 8.69 -14.95 -21.43
C LYS A 242 9.72 -15.18 -20.31
N MET A 243 9.65 -14.41 -19.22
CA MET A 243 10.58 -14.52 -18.07
C MET A 243 10.26 -15.67 -17.10
N LEU A 244 9.02 -16.17 -17.05
CA LEU A 244 8.64 -17.33 -16.22
C LEU A 244 9.40 -18.60 -16.63
N ILE A 245 9.84 -18.68 -17.88
CA ILE A 245 10.65 -19.78 -18.42
C ILE A 245 12.13 -19.63 -18.03
N GLU A 246 12.61 -18.42 -17.72
CA GLU A 246 14.04 -18.13 -17.61
C GLU A 246 14.67 -18.16 -16.20
N ARG A 247 13.92 -18.48 -15.13
CA ARG A 247 14.38 -19.13 -13.86
C ARG A 247 13.65 -18.62 -12.61
N ILE A 248 12.73 -19.47 -12.13
CA ILE A 248 12.66 -20.01 -10.75
C ILE A 248 12.90 -18.99 -9.61
N PHE A 249 11.91 -18.15 -9.32
CA PHE A 249 11.77 -17.41 -8.05
C PHE A 249 10.67 -18.00 -7.14
N LEU A 250 10.31 -19.26 -7.40
CA LEU A 250 8.98 -19.84 -7.15
C LEU A 250 8.73 -20.37 -5.74
N VAL A 251 9.69 -20.37 -4.80
CA VAL A 251 9.48 -21.05 -3.50
C VAL A 251 9.90 -20.23 -2.26
N SER A 252 10.49 -19.05 -2.40
CA SER A 252 11.05 -18.35 -1.24
C SER A 252 10.12 -17.26 -0.69
N LYS A 253 9.91 -17.29 0.63
CA LYS A 253 9.24 -16.28 1.49
C LYS A 253 9.98 -14.91 1.48
N ARG A 254 10.30 -14.40 0.30
CA ARG A 254 11.04 -13.15 0.06
C ARG A 254 10.04 -12.01 -0.02
N PHE A 255 10.07 -11.12 0.97
CA PHE A 255 9.17 -9.96 1.05
C PHE A 255 9.78 -8.68 0.44
N PHE A 256 11.07 -8.71 0.08
CA PHE A 256 11.82 -7.53 -0.34
C PHE A 256 12.68 -7.81 -1.58
N GLY A 257 12.88 -6.79 -2.41
CA GLY A 257 13.89 -6.77 -3.47
C GLY A 257 13.48 -7.34 -4.83
N VAL A 258 12.66 -8.40 -4.93
CA VAL A 258 12.41 -9.05 -6.24
C VAL A 258 11.35 -8.34 -7.11
N PRO A 259 10.19 -7.88 -6.58
CA PRO A 259 9.18 -7.20 -7.39
C PRO A 259 9.60 -5.80 -7.86
N SER A 260 10.54 -5.16 -7.17
CA SER A 260 11.06 -3.84 -7.55
C SER A 260 11.79 -3.93 -8.89
N PHE A 261 12.76 -4.83 -9.05
CA PHE A 261 13.56 -4.92 -10.29
C PHE A 261 12.72 -4.96 -11.57
N PHE A 262 11.57 -5.64 -11.56
CA PHE A 262 10.71 -5.71 -12.74
C PHE A 262 10.16 -4.35 -13.17
N ASN A 263 9.53 -3.61 -12.25
CA ASN A 263 8.92 -2.32 -12.57
C ASN A 263 9.99 -1.28 -12.95
N TYR A 264 11.13 -1.28 -12.25
CA TYR A 264 12.28 -0.43 -12.57
C TYR A 264 12.83 -0.74 -13.97
N ALA A 265 13.05 -2.03 -14.29
CA ALA A 265 13.55 -2.45 -15.61
C ALA A 265 12.59 -2.11 -16.75
N VAL A 266 11.28 -2.26 -16.54
CA VAL A 266 10.28 -1.85 -17.54
C VAL A 266 10.29 -0.34 -17.75
N ALA A 267 10.35 0.47 -16.69
CA ALA A 267 10.44 1.92 -16.83
C ALA A 267 11.71 2.35 -17.57
N ASP A 268 12.86 1.76 -17.22
CA ASP A 268 14.13 2.04 -17.87
C ASP A 268 14.12 1.62 -19.34
N GLY A 269 13.55 0.46 -19.67
CA GLY A 269 13.37 0.01 -21.06
C GLY A 269 12.48 0.95 -21.87
N ILE A 270 11.35 1.41 -21.31
CA ILE A 270 10.48 2.41 -21.96
C ILE A 270 11.24 3.71 -22.19
N TYR A 271 11.97 4.19 -21.18
CA TYR A 271 12.77 5.41 -21.29
C TYR A 271 13.81 5.30 -22.42
N ASN A 272 14.60 4.23 -22.43
CA ASN A 272 15.65 4.03 -23.43
C ASN A 272 15.09 3.81 -24.84
N LEU A 273 13.86 3.29 -24.98
CA LEU A 273 13.20 3.12 -26.27
C LEU A 273 12.68 4.46 -26.83
N LEU A 274 12.04 5.27 -25.98
CA LEU A 274 11.32 6.48 -26.42
C LEU A 274 12.19 7.75 -26.37
N TYR A 275 13.14 7.85 -25.44
CA TYR A 275 13.96 9.04 -25.26
C TYR A 275 14.81 9.41 -26.50
N PRO A 276 15.37 8.44 -27.26
CA PRO A 276 16.11 8.76 -28.48
C PRO A 276 15.24 9.23 -29.65
N ASP A 277 13.94 8.95 -29.63
CA ASP A 277 13.02 9.32 -30.71
C ASP A 277 12.73 10.82 -30.69
N LYS A 278 13.24 11.53 -31.69
CA LYS A 278 13.07 12.99 -31.87
C LYS A 278 11.94 13.34 -32.84
N THR A 279 11.24 12.36 -33.39
CA THR A 279 10.29 12.55 -34.51
C THR A 279 8.82 12.68 -34.07
N ALA A 280 8.49 12.32 -32.83
CA ALA A 280 7.11 12.17 -32.36
C ALA A 280 6.22 13.44 -32.38
N LEU A 281 6.78 14.65 -32.58
CA LEU A 281 6.02 15.91 -32.61
C LEU A 281 6.04 16.62 -33.97
N GLN A 282 6.62 16.04 -35.01
CA GLN A 282 6.55 16.63 -36.36
C GLN A 282 5.19 16.31 -36.99
N GLY A 283 4.31 17.32 -37.05
CA GLY A 283 3.03 17.22 -37.77
C GLY A 283 1.81 17.75 -37.02
N ILE A 284 1.91 18.02 -35.73
CA ILE A 284 0.84 18.67 -34.97
C ILE A 284 0.98 20.18 -35.16
N LYS A 285 0.28 20.74 -36.16
CA LYS A 285 0.06 22.19 -36.21
C LYS A 285 -0.78 22.56 -34.98
N PRO A 286 -0.36 23.51 -34.14
CA PRO A 286 -1.22 24.03 -33.09
C PRO A 286 -2.30 24.89 -33.75
N ASN A 287 -3.34 24.24 -34.27
CA ASN A 287 -4.59 24.93 -34.57
C ASN A 287 -5.20 25.25 -33.21
N SER A 288 -5.32 26.55 -32.92
CA SER A 288 -6.02 27.13 -31.76
C SER A 288 -6.07 26.19 -30.57
N ILE A 289 -5.05 26.25 -29.69
CA ILE A 289 -5.19 25.65 -28.36
C ILE A 289 -6.33 26.42 -27.69
N ASP A 290 -7.55 25.95 -27.87
CA ASP A 290 -8.66 26.27 -26.99
C ASP A 290 -8.19 26.01 -25.56
N ASP A 291 -8.62 26.85 -24.63
CA ASP A 291 -8.31 26.86 -23.19
C ASP A 291 -8.79 25.58 -22.44
N PHE A 292 -8.68 24.40 -23.04
CA PHE A 292 -8.95 23.12 -22.41
C PHE A 292 -7.78 22.72 -21.51
N GLN A 293 -7.72 23.36 -20.35
CA GLN A 293 -7.00 22.78 -19.23
C GLN A 293 -7.63 21.43 -18.91
N LEU A 294 -6.89 20.33 -19.17
CA LEU A 294 -7.27 19.00 -18.71
C LEU A 294 -7.68 19.07 -17.24
N ARG A 295 -8.79 18.43 -16.89
CA ARG A 295 -9.26 18.37 -15.50
C ARG A 295 -9.91 17.04 -15.27
N PHE A 296 -9.11 16.06 -14.84
CA PHE A 296 -9.66 14.76 -14.48
C PHE A 296 -10.64 14.93 -13.31
N LYS A 297 -11.84 14.39 -13.47
CA LYS A 297 -12.78 14.27 -12.35
C LYS A 297 -12.26 13.18 -11.44
N PHE A 298 -11.93 13.54 -10.21
CA PHE A 298 -11.57 12.57 -9.18
C PHE A 298 -12.85 12.21 -8.45
N GLY A 299 -13.50 11.12 -8.89
CA GLY A 299 -14.60 10.45 -8.17
C GLY A 299 -15.78 11.34 -7.79
#